data_AF-A0A5B7TPY7-F1
#
_entry.id   AF-A0A5B7TPY7-F1
#
_cell.length_a   1.000
_cell.length_b   1.000
_cell.length_c   1.000
_cell.angle_alpha   90.00
_cell.angle_beta   90.00
_cell.angle_gamma   90.00
#
_symmetry.space_group_name_H-M   'P 1'
#
loop_
_entity.id
_entity.type
_entity.pdbx_description
1 polymer ?
#
loop_
_entity_poly.entity_id
_entity_poly.type
_entity_poly.pdbx_seq_one_letter_code
_entity_poly.pdbx_strand_id
1 'polypeptide(L)'
;MIEILSSENTNELLTNSINRIEEKIDNNLTENSPIVISDLSNIKVLFPSSAIPNEFHFYSRILRNGFGITQPKNFRGGIRKHLIVINTKIIEKLNISESELDAIIAHELGHIFNEPNKDIPNFIEEQEFYADYFASSIGLKESLLSTIKKYLEQENAENSELFNLRISHLNKENSFENGNIRNL
;
A
#
# COMPACT_ATOMS: atom_id res chain seq x y z
N MET A 1 10.13 7.77 -9.77
CA MET A 1 11.11 8.18 -8.74
C MET A 1 10.43 8.07 -7.39
N ILE A 2 10.88 7.13 -6.56
CA ILE A 2 10.39 6.90 -5.20
C ILE A 2 11.31 7.63 -4.22
N GLU A 3 10.74 8.39 -3.29
CA GLU A 3 11.42 9.13 -2.24
C GLU A 3 11.02 8.53 -0.88
N ILE A 4 12.00 8.25 -0.01
CA ILE A 4 11.74 7.65 1.31
C ILE A 4 11.94 8.71 2.38
N LEU A 5 10.93 8.90 3.23
CA LEU A 5 10.95 9.84 4.35
C LEU A 5 10.52 9.12 5.62
N SER A 6 11.49 8.59 6.36
CA SER A 6 11.23 7.76 7.55
C SER A 6 12.29 7.97 8.63
N SER A 7 12.06 7.44 9.83
CA SER A 7 13.01 7.53 10.94
C SER A 7 14.25 6.71 10.62
N GLU A 8 15.42 7.04 11.19
CA GLU A 8 16.69 6.38 10.84
C GLU A 8 16.60 4.84 10.87
N ASN A 9 15.93 4.28 11.88
CA ASN A 9 15.77 2.82 12.01
C ASN A 9 14.82 2.22 10.97
N THR A 10 13.78 2.93 10.54
CA THR A 10 12.86 2.44 9.50
C THR A 10 13.41 2.69 8.09
N ASN A 11 14.36 3.61 7.94
CA ASN A 11 14.85 4.05 6.64
C ASN A 11 15.53 2.92 5.89
N GLU A 12 16.44 2.19 6.55
CA GLU A 12 17.11 1.04 5.96
C GLU A 12 16.11 -0.05 5.56
N LEU A 13 15.16 -0.38 6.45
CA LEU A 13 14.14 -1.39 6.21
C LEU A 13 13.28 -1.06 4.97
N LEU A 14 12.74 0.16 4.90
CA LEU A 14 11.91 0.58 3.76
C LEU A 14 12.73 0.69 2.47
N THR A 15 13.98 1.16 2.56
CA THR A 15 14.88 1.25 1.40
C THR A 15 15.17 -0.12 0.80
N ASN A 16 15.50 -1.09 1.65
CA ASN A 16 15.78 -2.45 1.21
C ASN A 16 14.54 -3.09 0.57
N SER A 17 13.36 -2.89 1.17
CA SER A 17 12.10 -3.36 0.58
C SER A 17 11.81 -2.74 -0.78
N ILE A 18 11.98 -1.42 -0.92
CA ILE A 18 11.75 -0.72 -2.18
C ILE A 18 12.71 -1.21 -3.25
N ASN A 19 14.00 -1.38 -2.94
CA ASN A 19 14.98 -1.90 -3.90
C ASN A 19 14.57 -3.29 -4.42
N ARG A 20 14.15 -4.21 -3.51
CA ARG A 20 13.67 -5.55 -3.91
C ARG A 20 12.40 -5.51 -4.75
N ILE A 21 11.51 -4.56 -4.50
CA ILE A 21 10.30 -4.36 -5.30
C ILE A 21 10.65 -3.79 -6.68
N GLU A 22 11.53 -2.78 -6.75
CA GLU A 22 11.98 -2.17 -8.01
C GLU A 22 12.69 -3.20 -8.91
N GLU A 23 13.45 -4.15 -8.33
CA GLU A 23 14.03 -5.28 -9.08
C GLU A 23 13.00 -6.22 -9.71
N LYS A 24 11.78 -6.26 -9.16
CA LYS A 24 10.68 -7.13 -9.63
C LYS A 24 9.71 -6.42 -10.57
N ILE A 25 9.69 -5.09 -10.55
CA ILE A 25 8.82 -4.27 -11.38
C ILE A 25 9.44 -4.13 -12.77
N ASP A 26 8.64 -4.28 -13.83
CA ASP A 26 9.09 -3.93 -15.18
C ASP A 26 9.31 -2.42 -15.29
N ASN A 27 10.42 -2.02 -15.90
CA ASN A 27 10.83 -0.62 -16.11
C ASN A 27 9.81 0.20 -16.94
N ASN A 28 8.79 -0.46 -17.49
CA ASN A 28 7.71 0.14 -18.28
C ASN A 28 6.57 0.73 -17.46
N LEU A 29 6.54 0.55 -16.13
CA LEU A 29 5.57 1.25 -15.27
C LEU A 29 5.92 2.73 -15.14
N THR A 30 5.41 3.55 -16.06
CA THR A 30 5.63 4.99 -16.03
C THR A 30 4.61 5.67 -15.11
N GLU A 31 5.04 6.13 -13.94
CA GLU A 31 4.32 7.13 -13.15
C GLU A 31 5.08 8.45 -13.13
N ASN A 32 4.41 9.50 -13.62
CA ASN A 32 5.02 10.82 -13.80
C ASN A 32 5.08 11.63 -12.50
N SER A 33 4.28 11.26 -11.50
CA SER A 33 4.28 11.92 -10.20
C SER A 33 5.25 11.21 -9.23
N PRO A 34 6.09 11.94 -8.47
CA PRO A 34 6.93 11.32 -7.45
C PRO A 34 6.09 10.57 -6.41
N ILE A 35 6.60 9.44 -5.92
CA ILE A 35 5.98 8.65 -4.85
C ILE A 35 6.81 8.86 -3.59
N VAL A 36 6.17 9.23 -2.49
CA VAL A 36 6.81 9.37 -1.17
C VAL A 36 6.35 8.23 -0.28
N ILE A 37 7.28 7.48 0.31
CA ILE A 37 6.97 6.44 1.29
C ILE A 37 7.47 6.88 2.67
N SER A 38 6.59 6.84 3.67
CA SER A 38 6.87 7.28 5.03
C SER A 38 6.39 6.30 6.08
N ASP A 39 7.05 6.29 7.24
CA ASP A 39 6.47 5.70 8.43
C ASP A 39 5.48 6.66 9.11
N LEU A 40 4.63 6.11 9.98
CA LEU A 40 3.66 6.88 10.76
C LEU A 40 4.33 7.94 11.65
N SER A 41 5.57 7.72 12.08
CA SER A 41 6.28 8.63 12.99
C SER A 41 6.71 9.94 12.31
N ASN A 42 6.87 9.94 10.99
CA ASN A 42 7.30 11.11 10.21
C ASN A 42 6.19 11.85 9.46
N ILE A 43 4.92 11.45 9.61
CA ILE A 43 3.81 12.19 9.00
C ILE A 43 3.83 13.68 9.39
N LYS A 44 4.20 14.03 10.63
CA LYS A 44 4.24 15.44 11.07
C LYS A 44 5.26 16.28 10.30
N VAL A 45 6.33 15.66 9.80
CA VAL A 45 7.34 16.32 8.94
C VAL A 45 6.78 16.53 7.53
N LEU A 46 5.94 15.59 7.07
CA LEU A 46 5.23 15.70 5.80
C LEU A 46 4.09 16.72 5.85
N PHE A 47 3.49 16.91 7.02
CA PHE A 47 2.34 17.78 7.23
C PHE A 47 2.48 18.60 8.52
N PRO A 48 3.20 19.73 8.48
CA PRO A 48 3.25 20.65 9.60
C PRO A 48 1.88 21.36 9.74
N SER A 49 0.99 20.80 10.56
CA SER A 49 -0.13 21.37 11.34
C SER A 49 -1.17 22.32 10.70
N SER A 50 -0.91 22.96 9.56
CA SER A 50 -1.78 23.96 8.94
C SER A 50 -2.41 23.50 7.62
N ALA A 51 -2.05 22.30 7.13
CA ALA A 51 -2.48 21.80 5.81
C ALA A 51 -3.33 20.52 5.84
N ILE A 52 -3.55 19.91 7.01
CA ILE A 52 -4.51 18.81 7.14
C ILE A 52 -5.69 19.27 8.00
N PRO A 53 -6.77 19.79 7.39
CA PRO A 53 -8.06 19.72 8.04
C PRO A 53 -8.38 18.22 8.19
N ASN A 54 -8.35 17.71 9.43
CA ASN A 54 -8.62 16.32 9.83
C ASN A 54 -7.43 15.33 9.89
N GLU A 55 -6.28 15.73 10.48
CA GLU A 55 -5.20 14.78 10.86
C GLU A 55 -5.77 13.55 11.55
N PHE A 56 -6.70 13.74 12.47
CA PHE A 56 -7.36 12.67 13.21
C PHE A 56 -8.07 11.63 12.32
N HIS A 57 -8.74 12.04 11.23
CA HIS A 57 -9.38 11.08 10.30
C HIS A 57 -8.37 10.31 9.46
N PHE A 58 -7.25 10.94 9.09
CA PHE A 58 -6.22 10.26 8.33
C PHE A 58 -5.47 9.23 9.19
N TYR A 59 -5.08 9.62 10.40
CA TYR A 59 -4.49 8.71 11.37
C TYR A 59 -5.45 7.60 11.80
N SER A 60 -6.74 7.92 12.01
CA SER A 60 -7.73 6.89 12.36
C SER A 60 -7.92 5.90 11.22
N ARG A 61 -7.90 6.33 9.96
CA ARG A 61 -7.94 5.43 8.79
C ARG A 61 -6.72 4.54 8.71
N ILE A 62 -5.50 5.04 8.99
CA ILE A 62 -4.30 4.19 9.03
C ILE A 62 -4.40 3.12 10.12
N LEU A 63 -4.94 3.49 11.30
CA LEU A 63 -5.14 2.54 12.39
C LEU A 63 -6.24 1.51 12.07
N ARG A 64 -7.22 1.86 11.23
CA ARG A 64 -8.32 0.96 10.80
C ARG A 64 -8.01 0.11 9.55
N ASN A 65 -7.11 0.58 8.68
CA ASN A 65 -6.81 -0.07 7.40
C ASN A 65 -5.67 -1.12 7.48
N GLY A 66 -5.14 -1.38 8.68
CA GLY A 66 -4.12 -2.40 8.89
C GLY A 66 -2.70 -1.88 8.66
N PHE A 67 -2.10 -2.17 7.51
CA PHE A 67 -0.65 -2.06 7.32
C PHE A 67 -0.17 -0.75 6.68
N GLY A 68 -1.00 -0.11 5.87
CA GLY A 68 -0.63 1.09 5.14
C GLY A 68 -1.82 1.91 4.67
N ILE A 69 -1.53 3.08 4.09
CA ILE A 69 -2.50 3.84 3.31
C ILE A 69 -1.79 4.57 2.18
N THR A 70 -2.47 4.63 1.04
CA THR A 70 -2.08 5.44 -0.10
C THR A 70 -2.97 6.67 -0.23
N GLN A 71 -2.35 7.84 -0.33
CA GLN A 71 -2.96 9.08 -0.79
C GLN A 71 -2.40 9.44 -2.16
N PRO A 72 -3.09 9.07 -3.24
CA PRO A 72 -2.61 9.40 -4.57
C PRO A 72 -2.72 10.91 -4.81
N LYS A 73 -1.80 11.45 -5.62
CA LYS A 73 -1.93 12.76 -6.25
C LYS A 73 -2.10 13.94 -5.28
N ASN A 74 -1.51 13.87 -4.09
CA ASN A 74 -1.48 14.93 -3.09
C ASN A 74 -0.64 16.13 -3.60
N PHE A 75 -1.11 17.37 -3.40
CA PHE A 75 -0.47 18.57 -3.93
C PHE A 75 0.32 19.26 -2.82
N ARG A 76 1.67 19.26 -2.89
CA ARG A 76 2.53 19.88 -1.89
C ARG A 76 3.59 20.76 -2.56
N GLY A 77 3.69 22.02 -2.13
CA GLY A 77 4.73 22.94 -2.61
C GLY A 77 4.69 23.21 -4.12
N GLY A 78 3.51 23.10 -4.76
CA GLY A 78 3.35 23.25 -6.21
C GLY A 78 3.58 21.98 -7.03
N ILE A 79 3.96 20.87 -6.37
CA ILE A 79 4.25 19.59 -7.03
C ILE A 79 3.22 18.54 -6.59
N ARG A 80 2.71 17.78 -7.56
CA ARG A 80 1.81 16.66 -7.32
C ARG A 80 2.65 15.42 -6.99
N LYS A 81 2.47 14.86 -5.80
CA LYS A 81 3.15 13.63 -5.34
C LYS A 81 2.12 12.61 -4.85
N HIS A 82 2.41 11.32 -4.98
CA HIS A 82 1.70 10.27 -4.26
C HIS A 82 2.35 10.10 -2.89
N LEU A 83 1.56 9.77 -1.87
CA LEU A 83 2.06 9.47 -0.53
C LEU A 83 1.59 8.08 -0.11
N ILE A 84 2.53 7.25 0.31
CA ILE A 84 2.28 5.99 0.99
C ILE A 84 2.76 6.15 2.42
N VAL A 85 1.92 5.75 3.38
CA VAL A 85 2.29 5.71 4.79
C VAL A 85 2.18 4.28 5.29
N ILE A 86 3.27 3.76 5.85
CA ILE A 86 3.36 2.43 6.43
C ILE A 86 3.21 2.50 7.95
N ASN A 87 2.37 1.62 8.50
CA ASN A 87 2.14 1.49 9.93
C ASN A 87 3.17 0.54 10.55
N THR A 88 4.39 1.03 10.74
CA THR A 88 5.51 0.25 11.28
C THR A 88 5.24 -0.39 12.63
N LYS A 89 4.39 0.22 13.47
CA LYS A 89 3.98 -0.38 14.75
C LYS A 89 3.22 -1.69 14.57
N ILE A 90 2.38 -1.80 13.55
CA ILE A 90 1.66 -3.04 13.24
C ILE A 90 2.61 -4.08 12.63
N ILE A 91 3.56 -3.64 11.79
CA ILE A 91 4.63 -4.49 11.22
C ILE A 91 5.42 -5.16 12.34
N GLU A 92 5.88 -4.37 13.31
CA GLU A 92 6.61 -4.88 14.49
C GLU A 92 5.73 -5.79 15.34
N LYS A 93 4.51 -5.34 15.67
CA LYS A 93 3.57 -6.10 16.53
C LYS A 93 3.26 -7.49 15.96
N LEU A 94 3.09 -7.60 14.65
CA LEU A 94 2.74 -8.85 13.97
C LEU A 94 3.94 -9.68 13.53
N ASN A 95 5.16 -9.24 13.85
CA ASN A 95 6.39 -9.88 13.40
C ASN A 95 6.36 -10.15 11.89
N ILE A 96 6.07 -9.09 11.13
CA ILE A 96 6.02 -9.12 9.68
C ILE A 96 7.44 -9.30 9.12
N SER A 97 7.61 -10.28 8.24
CA SER A 97 8.89 -10.55 7.59
C SER A 97 9.21 -9.51 6.53
N GLU A 98 10.45 -9.49 6.07
CA GLU A 98 10.87 -8.62 4.95
C GLU A 98 10.02 -8.87 3.68
N SER A 99 9.74 -10.12 3.33
CA SER A 99 8.94 -10.44 2.14
C SER A 99 7.48 -10.04 2.28
N GLU A 100 6.92 -10.12 3.49
CA GLU A 100 5.57 -9.64 3.80
C GLU A 100 5.49 -8.11 3.77
N LEU A 101 6.55 -7.41 4.23
CA LEU A 101 6.66 -5.96 4.09
C LEU A 101 6.76 -5.55 2.62
N ASP A 102 7.55 -6.27 1.82
CA ASP A 102 7.61 -6.05 0.37
C ASP A 102 6.22 -6.16 -0.25
N ALA A 103 5.45 -7.18 0.15
CA ALA A 103 4.09 -7.40 -0.33
C ALA A 103 3.11 -6.28 0.07
N ILE A 104 3.23 -5.76 1.30
CA ILE A 104 2.44 -4.60 1.76
C ILE A 104 2.76 -3.37 0.91
N ILE A 105 4.04 -3.04 0.74
CA ILE A 105 4.44 -1.86 -0.03
C ILE A 105 4.03 -2.01 -1.50
N ALA A 106 4.17 -3.21 -2.07
CA ALA A 106 3.71 -3.50 -3.42
C ALA A 106 2.19 -3.30 -3.55
N HIS A 107 1.39 -3.77 -2.60
CA HIS A 107 -0.05 -3.52 -2.59
C HIS A 107 -0.37 -2.02 -2.62
N GLU A 108 0.29 -1.21 -1.77
CA GLU A 108 0.08 0.24 -1.75
C GLU A 108 0.50 0.91 -3.07
N LEU A 109 1.61 0.45 -3.68
CA LEU A 109 2.00 0.88 -5.03
C LEU A 109 0.95 0.48 -6.07
N GLY A 110 0.27 -0.65 -5.90
CA GLY A 110 -0.83 -1.11 -6.73
C GLY A 110 -2.00 -0.11 -6.78
N HIS A 111 -2.31 0.58 -5.68
CA HIS A 111 -3.30 1.67 -5.70
C HIS A 111 -2.89 2.87 -6.57
N ILE A 112 -1.59 3.05 -6.83
CA ILE A 112 -1.06 4.11 -7.70
C ILE A 112 -1.02 3.64 -9.16
N PHE A 113 -0.49 2.44 -9.39
CA PHE A 113 -0.18 1.95 -10.74
C PHE A 113 -1.35 1.23 -11.42
N ASN A 114 -2.30 0.70 -10.65
CA ASN A 114 -3.35 -0.20 -11.12
C ASN A 114 -4.74 0.22 -10.61
N GLU A 115 -5.05 1.53 -10.57
CA GLU A 115 -6.35 2.02 -10.10
C GLU A 115 -7.49 1.64 -11.09
N PRO A 116 -8.58 1.00 -10.64
CA PRO A 116 -9.73 0.70 -11.49
C PRO A 116 -10.51 1.96 -11.89
N ASN A 117 -11.44 1.82 -12.84
CA ASN A 117 -12.36 2.89 -13.20
C ASN A 117 -13.28 3.25 -12.00
N LYS A 118 -13.43 4.54 -11.70
CA LYS A 118 -14.23 5.05 -10.58
C LYS A 118 -15.73 4.84 -10.72
N ASP A 119 -16.20 4.61 -11.94
CA ASP A 119 -17.63 4.47 -12.25
C ASP A 119 -18.16 3.03 -12.04
N ILE A 120 -17.33 2.10 -11.57
CA ILE A 120 -17.76 0.72 -11.33
C ILE A 120 -18.53 0.58 -10.00
N PRO A 121 -19.57 -0.28 -9.97
CA PRO A 121 -20.14 -0.73 -8.70
C PRO A 121 -19.05 -1.33 -7.80
N ASN A 122 -19.16 -1.16 -6.48
CA ASN A 122 -18.22 -1.69 -5.49
C ASN A 122 -16.76 -1.24 -5.67
N PHE A 123 -16.53 -0.02 -6.17
CA PHE A 123 -15.21 0.54 -6.42
C PHE A 123 -14.17 0.30 -5.30
N ILE A 124 -14.55 0.33 -4.02
CA ILE A 124 -13.63 0.10 -2.90
C ILE A 124 -13.09 -1.34 -2.92
N GLU A 125 -13.93 -2.34 -3.13
CA GLU A 125 -13.51 -3.74 -3.19
C GLU A 125 -12.60 -3.98 -4.40
N GLU A 126 -12.98 -3.41 -5.54
CA GLU A 126 -12.19 -3.48 -6.77
C GLU A 126 -10.82 -2.81 -6.58
N GLN A 127 -10.73 -1.64 -5.93
CA GLN A 127 -9.45 -0.99 -5.63
C GLN A 127 -8.49 -1.90 -4.89
N GLU A 128 -8.98 -2.65 -3.90
CA GLU A 128 -8.18 -3.62 -3.15
C GLU A 128 -7.75 -4.80 -4.03
N PHE A 129 -8.65 -5.31 -4.88
CA PHE A 129 -8.34 -6.42 -5.77
C PHE A 129 -7.29 -6.08 -6.82
N TYR A 130 -7.35 -4.89 -7.42
CA TYR A 130 -6.32 -4.46 -8.38
C TYR A 130 -4.98 -4.22 -7.70
N ALA A 131 -4.98 -3.72 -6.46
CA ALA A 131 -3.77 -3.59 -5.66
C ALA A 131 -3.17 -4.96 -5.28
N ASP A 132 -4.01 -5.91 -4.88
CA ASP A 132 -3.61 -7.30 -4.61
C ASP A 132 -3.07 -8.00 -5.85
N TYR A 133 -3.69 -7.74 -7.01
CA TYR A 133 -3.23 -8.26 -8.29
C TYR A 133 -1.84 -7.73 -8.64
N PHE A 134 -1.59 -6.44 -8.43
CA PHE A 134 -0.28 -5.84 -8.67
C PHE A 134 0.82 -6.49 -7.81
N ALA A 135 0.57 -6.71 -6.52
CA ALA A 135 1.53 -7.43 -5.68
C ALA A 135 1.71 -8.88 -6.15
N SER A 136 0.63 -9.53 -6.60
CA SER A 136 0.67 -10.90 -7.08
C SER A 136 1.45 -11.06 -8.39
N SER A 137 1.30 -10.13 -9.33
CA SER A 137 1.96 -10.17 -10.64
C SER A 137 3.48 -10.03 -10.56
N ILE A 138 3.99 -9.39 -9.50
CA ILE A 138 5.44 -9.31 -9.21
C ILE A 138 5.94 -10.44 -8.27
N GLY A 139 5.12 -11.48 -8.08
CA GLY A 139 5.48 -12.69 -7.35
C GLY A 139 5.39 -12.58 -5.83
N LEU A 140 4.62 -11.64 -5.28
CA LEU A 140 4.47 -11.44 -3.83
C LEU A 140 3.14 -11.98 -3.27
N LYS A 141 2.38 -12.74 -4.06
CA LYS A 141 1.08 -13.33 -3.67
C LYS A 141 1.12 -14.04 -2.31
N GLU A 142 2.04 -14.98 -2.12
CA GLU A 142 2.09 -15.78 -0.88
C GLU A 142 2.48 -14.95 0.34
N SER A 143 3.38 -13.97 0.14
CA SER A 143 3.74 -13.04 1.21
C SER A 143 2.53 -12.18 1.59
N LEU A 144 1.79 -11.65 0.61
CA LEU A 144 0.58 -10.86 0.85
C LEU A 144 -0.50 -11.68 1.59
N LEU A 145 -0.74 -12.92 1.17
CA LEU A 145 -1.66 -13.84 1.85
C LEU A 145 -1.26 -14.07 3.30
N SER A 146 0.03 -14.25 3.56
CA SER A 146 0.57 -14.41 4.92
C SER A 146 0.29 -13.17 5.77
N THR A 147 0.55 -11.98 5.23
CA THR A 147 0.31 -10.71 5.93
C THR A 147 -1.16 -10.53 6.31
N ILE A 148 -2.09 -10.82 5.37
CA ILE A 148 -3.53 -10.71 5.61
C ILE A 148 -3.98 -11.70 6.70
N LYS A 149 -3.49 -12.95 6.67
CA LYS A 149 -3.81 -13.96 7.69
C LYS A 149 -3.34 -13.52 9.08
N LYS A 150 -2.11 -13.03 9.21
CA LYS A 150 -1.58 -12.48 10.47
C LYS A 150 -2.41 -11.31 11.00
N TYR A 151 -2.94 -10.47 10.12
CA TYR A 151 -3.84 -9.39 10.52
C TYR A 151 -5.16 -9.91 11.08
N LEU A 152 -5.78 -10.89 10.41
CA LEU A 152 -7.04 -11.49 10.82
C LEU A 152 -6.96 -12.27 12.14
N GLU A 153 -5.78 -12.72 12.54
CA GLU A 153 -5.53 -13.36 13.84
C GLU A 153 -5.62 -12.38 15.02
N GLN A 154 -5.64 -11.07 14.78
CA GLN A 154 -5.81 -10.09 15.86
C GLN A 154 -7.25 -10.10 16.40
N GLU A 155 -7.39 -10.04 17.73
CA GLU A 155 -8.71 -9.98 18.40
C GLU A 155 -9.60 -8.82 17.92
N ASN A 156 -8.99 -7.72 17.46
CA ASN A 156 -9.68 -6.52 17.00
C ASN A 156 -9.46 -6.26 15.50
N ALA A 157 -9.30 -7.32 14.70
CA ALA A 157 -9.17 -7.19 13.24
C ALA A 157 -10.44 -6.55 12.65
N GLU A 158 -10.34 -5.29 12.20
CA GLU A 158 -11.43 -4.63 11.48
C GLU A 158 -11.50 -5.11 10.02
N ASN A 159 -12.67 -4.95 9.38
CA ASN A 159 -12.91 -5.28 7.97
C ASN A 159 -12.61 -6.75 7.59
N SER A 160 -12.85 -7.68 8.51
CA SER A 160 -12.57 -9.11 8.31
C SER A 160 -13.30 -9.70 7.09
N GLU A 161 -14.52 -9.24 6.78
CA GLU A 161 -15.25 -9.64 5.58
C GLU A 161 -14.49 -9.31 4.28
N LEU A 162 -13.97 -8.08 4.17
CA LEU A 162 -13.17 -7.64 3.01
C LEU A 162 -11.86 -8.42 2.91
N PHE A 163 -11.15 -8.62 4.02
CA PHE A 163 -9.91 -9.41 4.02
C PHE A 163 -10.14 -10.88 3.64
N ASN A 164 -11.23 -11.50 4.10
CA ASN A 164 -11.61 -12.85 3.69
C ASN A 164 -11.95 -12.91 2.20
N LEU A 165 -12.62 -11.89 1.67
CA LEU A 165 -12.90 -11.77 0.24
C LEU A 165 -11.61 -11.65 -0.57
N ARG A 166 -10.66 -10.79 -0.15
CA ARG A 166 -9.32 -10.67 -0.73
C ARG A 166 -8.56 -12.00 -0.73
N ILE A 167 -8.55 -12.76 0.37
CA ILE A 167 -7.96 -14.11 0.44
C ILE A 167 -8.59 -15.04 -0.61
N SER A 168 -9.93 -15.04 -0.72
CA SER A 168 -10.64 -15.85 -1.71
C SER A 168 -10.22 -15.50 -3.14
N HIS A 169 -10.07 -14.21 -3.44
CA HIS A 169 -9.61 -13.74 -4.76
C HIS A 169 -8.16 -14.11 -5.04
N LEU A 170 -7.25 -13.91 -4.08
CA LEU A 170 -5.84 -14.26 -4.22
C LEU A 170 -5.64 -15.77 -4.44
N ASN A 171 -6.46 -16.61 -3.80
CA ASN A 171 -6.38 -18.07 -3.98
C ASN A 171 -6.95 -18.56 -5.32
N LYS A 172 -7.83 -17.79 -5.97
CA LYS A 172 -8.32 -18.12 -7.31
C LYS A 172 -7.26 -17.74 -8.35
N GLU A 173 -7.08 -18.57 -9.36
CA GLU A 173 -6.32 -18.21 -10.58
C GLU A 173 -7.18 -17.25 -11.40
N ASN A 174 -7.19 -15.96 -11.05
CA ASN A 174 -7.98 -14.97 -11.76
C ASN A 174 -7.17 -14.32 -12.90
N SER A 175 -7.73 -14.31 -14.10
CA SER A 175 -7.39 -13.34 -15.15
C SER A 175 -8.21 -12.07 -14.90
N PHE A 176 -7.57 -10.95 -14.60
CA PHE A 176 -8.25 -9.67 -14.42
C PHE A 176 -8.55 -9.07 -15.81
N GLU A 177 -9.81 -9.11 -16.24
CA GLU A 177 -10.17 -8.67 -17.61
C GLU A 177 -10.49 -7.16 -17.72
N ASN A 178 -10.63 -6.41 -16.60
CA ASN A 178 -11.29 -5.08 -16.63
C ASN A 178 -10.51 -3.91 -16.00
N GLY A 179 -9.19 -4.04 -15.81
CA GLY A 179 -8.37 -2.95 -15.26
C GLY A 179 -7.86 -2.00 -16.32
N ASN A 180 -7.53 -0.76 -15.93
CA ASN A 180 -6.41 -0.07 -16.55
C ASN A 180 -5.14 -0.82 -16.12
N ILE A 181 -4.94 -2.02 -16.66
CA ILE A 181 -3.65 -2.69 -16.60
C ILE A 181 -2.76 -1.78 -17.45
N ARG A 182 -2.04 -0.85 -16.81
CA ARG A 182 -0.80 -0.37 -17.40
C ARG A 182 0.01 -1.64 -17.56
N ASN A 183 -0.03 -2.20 -18.78
CA ASN A 183 0.53 -3.51 -19.11
C ASN A 183 1.85 -3.67 -18.36
N LEU A 184 1.85 -4.59 -17.39
CA LEU A 184 3.04 -5.05 -16.72
C LEU A 184 3.88 -5.86 -17.71
#